data_AF-E3BQ31-F1
#
_entry.id   AF-E3BQ31-F1
#
_cell.length_a   1.000
_cell.length_b   1.000
_cell.length_c   1.000
_cell.angle_alpha   90.00
_cell.angle_beta   90.00
_cell.angle_gamma   90.00
#
_symmetry.space_group_name_H-M   'P 1'
#
loop_
_entity.id
_entity.type
_entity.pdbx_description
1 polymer ?
#
loop_
_entity_poly.entity_id
_entity_poly.type
_entity_poly.pdbx_seq_one_letter_code
_entity_poly.pdbx_strand_id
1 'polypeptide(L)'
;MRLLKFLASIALLTGCAAQADSEVTITDWVAKTEQCVAVFNESKASFPKDAWFDSLPVEQKRGVVFYLYQEKLFGCSKQESDALMASLTQSNNKTLIKFFKGLGAFEKPDTKFIKDIDTDQLKKLSSNVVAFNLVNVSKELNFLN
;
A
#
# COMPACT_ATOMS: atom_id res chain seq x y z
N MET A 1 -35.66 -30.75 51.13
CA MET A 1 -34.37 -30.14 50.77
C MET A 1 -33.59 -31.05 49.84
N ARG A 2 -33.53 -30.72 48.55
CA ARG A 2 -32.31 -30.79 47.70
C ARG A 2 -32.69 -30.26 46.32
N LEU A 3 -32.78 -28.94 46.30
CA LEU A 3 -32.86 -28.07 45.14
C LEU A 3 -31.60 -28.21 44.28
N LEU A 4 -31.81 -28.13 42.96
CA LEU A 4 -30.87 -27.77 41.89
C LEU A 4 -29.57 -28.59 41.75
N LYS A 5 -29.52 -29.42 40.70
CA LYS A 5 -28.29 -29.72 39.95
C LYS A 5 -28.54 -29.55 38.45
N PHE A 6 -28.95 -28.35 38.05
CA PHE A 6 -28.67 -27.84 36.71
C PHE A 6 -27.48 -26.89 36.84
N LEU A 7 -26.43 -27.12 36.05
CA LEU A 7 -25.41 -26.17 35.57
C LEU A 7 -24.40 -27.03 34.79
N ALA A 8 -24.69 -27.31 33.52
CA ALA A 8 -24.16 -26.54 32.40
C ALA A 8 -22.65 -26.70 32.25
N SER A 9 -22.21 -27.86 31.77
CA SER A 9 -20.89 -28.00 31.13
C SER A 9 -21.04 -27.63 29.65
N ILE A 10 -21.34 -26.36 29.39
CA ILE A 10 -21.35 -25.81 28.03
C ILE A 10 -19.93 -25.31 27.73
N ALA A 11 -19.30 -25.98 26.76
CA ALA A 11 -18.28 -25.48 25.85
C ALA A 11 -17.13 -24.65 26.45
N LEU A 12 -16.07 -25.32 26.90
CA LEU A 12 -14.70 -24.81 26.73
C LEU A 12 -14.19 -25.19 25.33
N LEU A 13 -14.87 -24.70 24.30
CA LEU A 13 -14.27 -24.51 22.98
C LEU A 13 -14.01 -23.02 22.84
N THR A 14 -13.19 -22.47 23.75
CA THR A 14 -12.53 -21.18 23.49
C THR A 14 -11.63 -21.44 22.30
N GLY A 15 -12.09 -21.02 21.12
CA GLY A 15 -11.40 -21.23 19.87
C GLY A 15 -9.93 -20.83 20.01
N CYS A 16 -9.04 -21.72 19.58
CA CYS A 16 -7.84 -21.24 18.91
C CYS A 16 -8.36 -20.33 17.80
N ALA A 17 -8.38 -19.02 18.05
CA ALA A 17 -8.42 -18.07 16.97
C ALA A 17 -7.28 -18.51 16.04
N ALA A 18 -7.61 -19.00 14.85
CA ALA A 18 -6.62 -19.47 13.90
C ALA A 18 -5.61 -18.33 13.74
N GLN A 19 -4.42 -18.51 14.31
CA GLN A 19 -3.36 -17.52 14.21
C GLN A 19 -3.02 -17.45 12.73
N ALA A 20 -3.09 -16.25 12.16
CA ALA A 20 -2.70 -16.07 10.77
C ALA A 20 -1.23 -16.49 10.65
N ASP A 21 -0.99 -17.55 9.88
CA ASP A 21 0.35 -18.07 9.67
C ASP A 21 1.20 -16.99 8.99
N SER A 22 2.29 -16.61 9.66
CA SER A 22 3.20 -15.59 9.14
C SER A 22 3.76 -15.97 7.78
N GLU A 23 3.97 -17.26 7.51
CA GLU A 23 4.46 -17.71 6.20
C GLU A 23 3.43 -17.40 5.10
N VAL A 24 2.17 -17.74 5.33
CA VAL A 24 1.07 -17.47 4.38
C VAL A 24 0.93 -15.97 4.11
N THR A 25 0.90 -15.14 5.16
CA THR A 25 0.77 -13.68 4.97
C THR A 25 1.97 -13.05 4.27
N ILE A 26 3.17 -13.61 4.42
CA ILE A 26 4.36 -13.19 3.65
C ILE A 26 4.19 -13.58 2.19
N THR A 27 3.80 -14.82 1.90
CA THR A 27 3.58 -15.30 0.53
C THR A 27 2.52 -14.48 -0.19
N ASP A 28 1.38 -14.20 0.47
CA ASP A 28 0.31 -13.38 -0.08
C ASP A 28 0.79 -11.96 -0.39
N TRP A 29 1.55 -11.35 0.53
CA TRP A 29 2.12 -10.02 0.32
C TRP A 29 3.10 -9.97 -0.85
N VAL A 30 3.98 -10.99 -0.98
CA VAL A 30 4.92 -11.09 -2.11
C VAL A 30 4.14 -11.23 -3.42
N ALA A 31 3.24 -12.20 -3.52
CA ALA A 31 2.46 -12.45 -4.73
C ALA A 31 1.66 -11.22 -5.15
N LYS A 32 1.06 -10.51 -4.19
CA LYS A 32 0.33 -9.28 -4.49
C LYS A 32 1.25 -8.17 -4.97
N THR A 33 2.38 -7.97 -4.30
CA THR A 33 3.33 -6.91 -4.66
C THR A 33 3.89 -7.15 -6.06
N GLU A 34 4.22 -8.41 -6.41
CA GLU A 34 4.64 -8.79 -7.76
C GLU A 34 3.54 -8.51 -8.80
N GLN A 35 2.30 -8.88 -8.51
CA GLN A 35 1.14 -8.55 -9.37
C GLN A 35 1.02 -7.04 -9.58
N CYS A 36 1.12 -6.25 -8.51
CA CYS A 36 1.03 -4.80 -8.58
C CYS A 36 2.17 -4.22 -9.43
N VAL A 37 3.41 -4.65 -9.21
CA VAL A 37 4.55 -4.20 -10.02
C VAL A 37 4.36 -4.56 -11.49
N ALA A 38 3.85 -5.75 -11.81
CA ALA A 38 3.56 -6.15 -13.20
C ALA A 38 2.53 -5.23 -13.86
N VAL A 39 1.42 -4.92 -13.17
CA VAL A 39 0.39 -3.99 -13.67
C VAL A 39 0.98 -2.63 -14.01
N PHE A 40 1.86 -2.09 -13.17
CA PHE A 40 2.49 -0.79 -13.41
C PHE A 40 3.50 -0.87 -14.57
N ASN A 41 4.31 -1.93 -14.63
CA ASN A 41 5.30 -2.11 -15.70
C ASN A 41 4.65 -2.28 -17.07
N GLU A 42 3.54 -3.00 -17.15
CA GLU A 42 2.82 -3.27 -18.40
C GLU A 42 1.87 -2.13 -18.82
N SER A 43 1.59 -1.19 -17.90
CA SER A 43 0.66 -0.09 -18.17
C SER A 43 1.14 0.82 -19.31
N LYS A 44 0.19 1.08 -20.22
CA LYS A 44 0.31 2.06 -21.31
C LYS A 44 -0.48 3.34 -21.04
N ALA A 45 -0.98 3.50 -19.82
CA ALA A 45 -1.74 4.69 -19.44
C ALA A 45 -0.83 5.92 -19.49
N SER A 46 -1.31 6.98 -20.14
CA SER A 46 -0.68 8.30 -20.08
C SER A 46 -0.97 8.98 -18.76
N PHE A 47 -0.09 9.89 -18.38
CA PHE A 47 -0.29 10.67 -17.17
C PHE A 47 -1.37 11.73 -17.43
N PRO A 48 -2.43 11.80 -16.60
CA PRO A 48 -3.43 12.84 -16.77
C PRO A 48 -2.76 14.20 -16.53
N LYS A 49 -3.01 15.16 -17.44
CA LYS A 49 -2.54 16.53 -17.30
C LYS A 49 -3.73 17.45 -17.18
N ASP A 50 -3.60 18.45 -16.31
CA ASP A 50 -4.50 19.58 -16.24
C ASP A 50 -3.70 20.89 -16.17
N ALA A 51 -4.39 22.01 -16.26
CA ALA A 51 -3.76 23.33 -16.27
C ALA A 51 -2.92 23.59 -15.00
N TRP A 52 -3.31 22.99 -13.86
CA TRP A 52 -2.56 23.11 -12.63
C TRP A 52 -1.25 22.35 -12.71
N PHE A 53 -1.28 21.05 -13.06
CA PHE A 53 -0.08 20.25 -13.20
C PHE A 53 0.88 20.87 -14.22
N ASP A 54 0.37 21.34 -15.35
CA ASP A 54 1.19 21.96 -16.40
C ASP A 54 1.85 23.28 -15.96
N SER A 55 1.26 23.99 -14.99
CA SER A 55 1.83 25.23 -14.42
C SER A 55 3.01 24.99 -13.47
N LEU A 56 3.21 23.76 -12.99
CA LEU A 56 4.25 23.44 -12.02
C LEU A 56 5.67 23.52 -12.67
N PRO A 57 6.68 23.97 -11.91
CA PRO A 57 8.09 23.78 -12.25
C PRO A 57 8.43 22.29 -12.47
N VAL A 58 9.42 22.01 -13.31
CA VAL A 58 9.79 20.63 -13.70
C VAL A 58 10.08 19.73 -12.49
N GLU A 59 10.81 20.23 -11.49
CA GLU A 59 11.11 19.44 -10.28
C GLU A 59 9.86 19.11 -9.46
N GLN A 60 8.90 20.04 -9.39
CA GLN A 60 7.62 19.80 -8.74
C GLN A 60 6.77 18.79 -9.53
N LYS A 61 6.77 18.85 -10.86
CA LYS A 61 6.12 17.84 -11.71
C LYS A 61 6.71 16.45 -11.47
N ARG A 62 8.04 16.33 -11.44
CA ARG A 62 8.74 15.06 -11.13
C ARG A 62 8.34 14.52 -9.77
N GLY A 63 8.33 15.39 -8.74
CA GLY A 63 7.89 15.04 -7.39
C GLY A 63 6.45 14.52 -7.34
N VAL A 64 5.51 15.23 -7.98
CA VAL A 64 4.10 14.83 -8.08
C VAL A 64 3.95 13.47 -8.78
N VAL A 65 4.57 13.28 -9.95
CA VAL A 65 4.50 12.01 -10.68
C VAL A 65 5.06 10.87 -9.85
N PHE A 66 6.23 11.05 -9.23
CA PHE A 66 6.86 10.01 -8.43
C PHE A 66 6.06 9.68 -7.16
N TYR A 67 5.50 10.70 -6.50
CA TYR A 67 4.64 10.50 -5.34
C TYR A 67 3.39 9.70 -5.70
N LEU A 68 2.69 10.09 -6.76
CA LEU A 68 1.46 9.41 -7.20
C LEU A 68 1.72 7.99 -7.68
N TYR A 69 2.84 7.74 -8.36
CA TYR A 69 3.28 6.38 -8.69
C TYR A 69 3.38 5.51 -7.43
N GLN A 70 4.12 5.97 -6.41
CA GLN A 70 4.30 5.23 -5.17
C GLN A 70 2.98 5.10 -4.39
N GLU A 71 2.12 6.14 -4.38
CA GLU A 71 0.83 6.11 -3.68
C GLU A 71 -0.08 5.03 -4.27
N LYS A 72 -0.16 4.95 -5.60
CA LYS A 72 -0.97 3.94 -6.27
C LYS A 72 -0.37 2.54 -6.09
N LEU A 73 0.94 2.40 -6.15
CA LEU A 73 1.62 1.12 -5.95
C LEU A 73 1.41 0.60 -4.51
N PHE A 74 1.58 1.48 -3.52
CA PHE A 74 1.28 1.18 -2.11
C PHE A 74 -0.19 0.81 -1.92
N GLY A 75 -1.11 1.56 -2.54
CA GLY A 75 -2.54 1.28 -2.46
C GLY A 75 -2.92 -0.08 -3.05
N CYS A 76 -2.17 -0.57 -4.04
CA CYS A 76 -2.46 -1.84 -4.72
C CYS A 76 -2.23 -3.07 -3.83
N SER A 77 -1.24 -3.06 -2.94
CA SER A 77 -0.93 -4.16 -2.01
C SER A 77 -1.28 -3.85 -0.55
N LYS A 78 -2.02 -2.76 -0.30
CA LYS A 78 -2.29 -2.28 1.06
C LYS A 78 -2.97 -3.32 1.94
N GLN A 79 -3.94 -4.06 1.41
CA GLN A 79 -4.68 -5.04 2.19
C GLN A 79 -3.76 -6.15 2.71
N GLU A 80 -2.87 -6.64 1.86
CA GLU A 80 -1.91 -7.68 2.16
C GLU A 80 -0.81 -7.16 3.08
N SER A 81 -0.38 -5.90 2.92
CA SER A 81 0.52 -5.23 3.86
C SER A 81 -0.08 -5.11 5.26
N ASP A 82 -1.37 -4.75 5.36
CA ASP A 82 -2.07 -4.65 6.64
C ASP A 82 -2.22 -6.03 7.30
N ALA A 83 -2.53 -7.07 6.51
CA ALA A 83 -2.61 -8.45 6.98
C ALA A 83 -1.26 -8.99 7.49
N LEU A 84 -0.18 -8.72 6.74
CA LEU A 84 1.18 -9.06 7.14
C LEU A 84 1.56 -8.37 8.44
N MET A 85 1.32 -7.05 8.56
CA MET A 85 1.59 -6.32 9.80
C MET A 85 0.84 -6.92 10.99
N ALA A 86 -0.44 -7.28 10.81
CA ALA A 86 -1.25 -7.89 11.85
C ALA A 86 -0.69 -9.25 12.31
N SER A 87 -0.36 -10.16 11.38
CA SER A 87 0.22 -11.47 11.70
C SER A 87 1.58 -11.35 12.40
N LEU A 88 2.46 -10.46 11.92
CA LEU A 88 3.77 -10.23 12.54
C LEU A 88 3.66 -9.59 13.93
N THR A 89 2.66 -8.74 14.14
CA THR A 89 2.38 -8.14 15.45
C THR A 89 1.84 -9.18 16.42
N GLN A 90 0.89 -10.01 15.98
CA GLN A 90 0.32 -11.10 16.78
C GLN A 90 1.38 -12.11 17.22
N SER A 91 2.33 -12.42 16.35
CA SER A 91 3.46 -13.31 16.65
C SER A 91 4.62 -12.61 17.39
N ASN A 92 4.50 -11.31 17.71
CA ASN A 92 5.55 -10.50 18.34
C ASN A 92 6.90 -10.53 17.58
N ASN A 93 6.86 -10.70 16.26
CA ASN A 93 8.05 -10.85 15.42
C ASN A 93 8.63 -9.49 14.99
N LYS A 94 9.26 -8.80 15.94
CA LYS A 94 9.83 -7.45 15.73
C LYS A 94 10.90 -7.40 14.63
N THR A 95 11.63 -8.50 14.42
CA THR A 95 12.66 -8.60 13.37
C THR A 95 12.03 -8.52 11.99
N LEU A 96 10.99 -9.31 11.72
CA LEU A 96 10.29 -9.26 10.44
C LEU A 96 9.54 -7.95 10.24
N ILE A 97 8.95 -7.37 11.29
CA ILE A 97 8.35 -6.03 11.21
C ILE A 97 9.38 -5.01 10.74
N LYS A 98 10.58 -4.99 11.33
CA LYS A 98 11.66 -4.07 10.92
C LYS A 98 12.12 -4.34 9.49
N PHE A 99 12.23 -5.62 9.10
CA PHE A 99 12.63 -6.01 7.76
C PHE A 99 11.64 -5.50 6.69
N PHE A 100 10.36 -5.84 6.82
CA PHE A 100 9.33 -5.42 5.86
C PHE A 100 9.07 -3.91 5.89
N LYS A 101 9.26 -3.27 7.05
CA LYS A 101 9.29 -1.81 7.14
C LYS A 101 10.40 -1.22 6.26
N GLY A 102 11.60 -1.79 6.29
CA GLY A 102 12.71 -1.37 5.44
C GLY A 102 12.46 -1.56 3.94
N LEU A 103 11.57 -2.50 3.57
CA LEU A 103 11.11 -2.70 2.20
C LEU A 103 9.97 -1.74 1.79
N GLY A 104 9.51 -0.87 2.71
CA GLY A 104 8.39 0.03 2.46
C GLY A 104 7.02 -0.66 2.45
N ALA A 105 6.90 -1.89 2.96
CA ALA A 105 5.64 -2.65 2.93
C ALA A 105 4.50 -1.92 3.66
N PHE A 106 4.81 -1.16 4.71
CA PHE A 106 3.81 -0.64 5.64
C PHE A 106 3.66 0.88 5.64
N GLU A 107 4.55 1.59 4.95
CA GLU A 107 4.62 3.05 5.02
C GLU A 107 4.12 3.68 3.72
N LYS A 108 3.30 4.72 3.87
CA LYS A 108 2.90 5.56 2.75
C LYS A 108 4.14 6.24 2.12
N PRO A 109 4.04 6.66 0.85
CA PRO A 109 5.12 7.39 0.19
C PRO A 109 5.51 8.65 0.97
N ASP A 110 6.80 8.96 0.93
CA ASP A 110 7.39 10.12 1.60
C ASP A 110 6.78 11.42 1.05
N THR A 111 6.18 12.22 1.92
CA THR A 111 5.53 13.48 1.53
C THR A 111 6.53 14.57 1.16
N LYS A 112 7.84 14.38 1.34
CA LYS A 112 8.86 15.34 0.90
C LYS A 112 8.77 15.67 -0.59
N PHE A 113 8.30 14.73 -1.41
CA PHE A 113 8.15 14.92 -2.87
C PHE A 113 7.01 15.88 -3.22
N ILE A 114 6.12 16.17 -2.27
CA ILE A 114 4.94 17.02 -2.44
C ILE A 114 4.85 18.12 -1.37
N LYS A 115 5.95 18.44 -0.69
CA LYS A 115 5.96 19.36 0.46
C LYS A 115 5.33 20.72 0.15
N ASP A 116 5.61 21.26 -1.04
CA ASP A 116 5.17 22.59 -1.47
C ASP A 116 4.10 22.52 -2.58
N ILE A 117 3.34 21.41 -2.62
CA ILE A 117 2.30 21.14 -3.62
C ILE A 117 0.91 21.40 -3.00
N ASP A 118 0.03 22.05 -3.76
CA ASP A 118 -1.37 22.20 -3.39
C ASP A 118 -2.04 20.82 -3.25
N THR A 119 -2.48 20.50 -2.03
CA THR A 119 -3.01 19.18 -1.68
C THR A 119 -4.38 18.92 -2.31
N ASP A 120 -5.21 19.95 -2.50
CA ASP A 120 -6.54 19.79 -3.09
C ASP A 120 -6.42 19.51 -4.59
N GLN A 121 -5.51 20.22 -5.25
CA GLN A 121 -5.18 19.96 -6.66
C GLN A 121 -4.53 18.59 -6.85
N LEU A 122 -3.60 18.21 -5.97
CA LEU A 122 -2.99 16.87 -5.99
C LEU A 122 -4.05 15.77 -5.84
N LYS A 123 -5.00 15.94 -4.91
CA LYS A 123 -6.09 14.99 -4.70
C LYS A 123 -7.00 14.88 -5.92
N LYS A 124 -7.34 16.01 -6.54
CA LYS A 124 -8.12 16.05 -7.78
C LYS A 124 -7.39 15.39 -8.95
N LEU A 125 -6.08 15.59 -9.06
CA LEU A 125 -5.27 14.91 -10.06
C LEU A 125 -5.22 13.40 -9.78
N SER A 126 -4.95 13.01 -8.54
CA SER A 126 -4.85 11.61 -8.10
C SER A 126 -6.11 10.79 -8.40
N SER A 127 -7.31 11.39 -8.37
CA SER A 127 -8.54 10.67 -8.73
C SER A 127 -8.61 10.25 -10.19
N ASN A 128 -7.85 10.90 -11.07
CA ASN A 128 -7.78 10.58 -12.50
C ASN A 128 -6.55 9.70 -12.85
N VAL A 129 -5.65 9.51 -11.89
CA VAL A 129 -4.44 8.70 -12.08
C VAL A 129 -4.75 7.24 -11.82
N VAL A 130 -4.59 6.43 -12.86
CA VAL A 130 -4.58 4.97 -12.79
C VAL A 130 -3.15 4.45 -12.64
N ALA A 131 -2.97 3.14 -12.49
CA ALA A 131 -1.63 2.53 -12.51
C ALA A 131 -0.91 2.87 -13.83
N PHE A 132 0.32 3.35 -13.75
CA PHE A 132 1.11 3.78 -14.91
C PHE A 132 2.56 3.34 -14.81
N ASN A 133 3.21 3.14 -15.96
CA ASN A 133 4.63 2.87 -16.03
C ASN A 133 5.42 4.18 -15.83
N LEU A 134 6.20 4.26 -14.75
CA LEU A 134 6.93 5.47 -14.40
C LEU A 134 7.94 5.89 -15.48
N VAL A 135 8.61 4.94 -16.13
CA VAL A 135 9.59 5.22 -17.19
C VAL A 135 8.89 5.80 -18.42
N ASN A 136 7.77 5.21 -18.83
CA ASN A 136 7.00 5.69 -19.98
C ASN A 136 6.45 7.09 -19.74
N VAL A 137 5.86 7.35 -18.57
CA VAL A 137 5.38 8.68 -18.19
C VAL A 137 6.53 9.68 -18.10
N SER A 138 7.68 9.28 -17.57
CA SER A 138 8.85 10.17 -17.50
C SER A 138 9.38 10.56 -18.89
N LYS A 139 9.25 9.68 -19.89
CA LYS A 139 9.54 10.01 -21.29
C LYS A 139 8.46 10.91 -21.89
N GLU A 140 7.19 10.59 -21.69
CA GLU A 140 6.04 11.38 -22.15
C GLU A 140 6.14 12.85 -21.68
N LEU A 141 6.60 13.06 -20.44
CA LEU A 141 6.72 14.37 -19.81
C LEU A 141 8.10 15.02 -20.00
N ASN A 142 9.01 14.41 -20.77
CA ASN A 142 10.38 14.88 -21.02
C ASN A 142 11.20 15.12 -19.73
N PHE A 143 11.10 14.20 -18.76
CA PHE A 143 11.93 14.25 -17.55
C PHE A 143 13.28 13.56 -17.70
N LEU A 144 13.41 12.66 -18.67
CA LEU A 144 14.64 11.91 -18.97
C LEU A 144 15.31 12.57 -20.18
N ASN A 145 16.10 13.61 -19.92
CA ASN A 145 16.98 14.23 -20.91
C ASN A 145 18.39 13.67 -20.75
#